data_AF-A0A258FT86-F1
#
_entry.id   AF-A0A258FT86-F1
#
_cell.length_a   1.000
_cell.length_b   1.000
_cell.length_c   1.000
_cell.angle_alpha   90.00
_cell.angle_beta   90.00
_cell.angle_gamma   90.00
#
_symmetry.space_group_name_H-M   'P 1'
#
loop_
_entity.id
_entity.type
_entity.pdbx_description
1 polymer ?
#
loop_
_entity_poly.entity_id
_entity_poly.type
_entity_poly.pdbx_seq_one_letter_code
_entity_poly.pdbx_strand_id
1 'polypeptide(L)'
;MQQMAVLSRLTEIGMEIAEAAGRAARLAETGAPGADAPDPGLTFARAARAVRLTIALQSRLAKDLTALGEAEARARAKEAARRRDRIHLRIERVAETERPEEDEAERLSSDAWERLTEMDDADILDLPMDEMVARICADLGLSPDWAASAFPLQDHPAEEGPALPGLAPVPPRGDLPRPPASARAPPPDLAADGGISCLQNLA
;
A
#
# COMPACT_ATOMS: atom_id res chain seq x y z
N MET A 1 -9.60 8.13 -9.13
CA MET A 1 -8.95 8.46 -10.42
C MET A 1 -8.74 9.97 -10.63
N GLN A 2 -9.66 10.84 -10.22
CA GLN A 2 -9.60 12.30 -10.47
C GLN A 2 -8.31 12.99 -9.98
N GLN A 3 -7.77 12.59 -8.82
CA GLN A 3 -6.54 13.17 -8.27
C GLN A 3 -5.30 12.93 -9.14
N MET A 4 -5.15 11.74 -9.73
CA MET A 4 -4.03 11.44 -10.63
C MET A 4 -4.12 12.24 -11.92
N ALA A 5 -5.33 12.44 -12.44
CA ALA A 5 -5.57 13.29 -13.61
C ALA A 5 -5.16 14.75 -13.35
N VAL A 6 -5.49 15.29 -12.17
CA VAL A 6 -5.07 16.64 -11.77
C VAL A 6 -3.55 16.76 -11.67
N LEU A 7 -2.87 15.77 -11.06
CA LEU A 7 -1.41 15.77 -10.96
C LEU A 7 -0.73 15.64 -12.33
N SER A 8 -1.28 14.82 -13.25
CA SER A 8 -0.78 14.73 -14.62
C SER A 8 -0.89 16.08 -15.33
N ARG A 9 -2.06 16.73 -15.21
CA ARG A 9 -2.29 18.04 -15.81
C ARG A 9 -1.35 19.11 -15.25
N LEU A 10 -1.06 19.07 -13.96
CA LEU A 10 -0.11 19.98 -13.32
C LEU A 10 1.33 19.75 -13.82
N THR A 11 1.72 18.49 -13.98
CA THR A 11 3.03 18.11 -14.56
C THR A 11 3.16 18.59 -16.00
N GLU A 12 2.13 18.42 -16.84
CA GLU A 12 2.09 18.95 -18.21
C GLU A 12 2.30 20.46 -18.24
N ILE A 13 1.49 21.22 -17.49
CA ILE A 13 1.60 22.68 -17.43
C ILE A 13 2.98 23.10 -16.90
N GLY A 14 3.50 22.40 -15.89
CA GLY A 14 4.82 22.66 -15.33
C GLY A 14 5.95 22.41 -16.33
N MET A 15 5.83 21.39 -17.18
CA MET A 15 6.77 21.12 -18.26
C MET A 15 6.70 22.19 -19.34
N GLU A 16 5.51 22.61 -19.77
CA GLU A 16 5.33 23.71 -20.73
C GLU A 16 6.01 25.01 -20.24
N ILE A 17 5.80 25.35 -18.97
CA ILE A 17 6.44 26.52 -18.32
C ILE A 17 7.96 26.34 -18.26
N ALA A 18 8.44 25.17 -17.87
CA ALA A 18 9.87 24.89 -17.79
C ALA A 18 10.53 24.99 -19.18
N GLU A 19 9.92 24.42 -20.22
CA GLU A 19 10.43 24.53 -21.59
C GLU A 19 10.44 25.98 -22.09
N ALA A 20 9.38 26.74 -21.84
CA ALA A 20 9.31 28.15 -22.22
C ALA A 20 10.39 28.99 -21.50
N ALA A 21 10.55 28.81 -20.19
CA ALA A 21 11.58 29.47 -19.40
C ALA A 21 12.99 29.05 -19.82
N GLY A 22 13.20 27.77 -20.15
CA GLY A 22 14.47 27.26 -20.64
C GLY A 22 14.86 27.85 -22.01
N ARG A 23 13.89 28.01 -22.93
CA ARG A 23 14.11 28.72 -24.20
C ARG A 23 14.48 30.19 -23.96
N ALA A 24 13.76 30.88 -23.07
CA ALA A 24 14.04 32.26 -22.72
C ALA A 24 15.43 32.44 -22.08
N ALA A 25 15.84 31.53 -21.20
CA ALA A 25 17.16 31.55 -20.57
C ALA A 25 18.31 31.43 -21.60
N ARG A 26 18.19 30.51 -22.55
CA ARG A 26 19.20 30.34 -23.63
C ARG A 26 19.31 31.56 -24.54
N LEU A 27 18.19 32.24 -24.82
CA LEU A 27 18.20 33.48 -25.60
C LEU A 27 18.84 34.62 -24.82
N ALA A 28 18.57 34.71 -23.51
CA ALA A 28 19.17 35.72 -22.64
C ALA A 28 20.70 35.57 -22.54
N GLU A 29 21.25 34.35 -22.59
CA GLU A 29 22.70 34.10 -22.66
C GLU A 29 23.37 34.71 -23.90
N THR A 30 22.60 34.95 -24.98
CA THR A 30 23.11 35.51 -26.24
C THR A 30 22.92 37.03 -26.39
N GLY A 31 22.23 37.69 -25.46
CA GLY A 31 21.88 39.11 -25.52
C GLY A 31 22.24 39.89 -24.24
N ALA A 32 22.25 41.22 -24.32
CA ALA A 32 22.51 42.07 -23.15
C ALA A 32 21.30 42.04 -22.19
N PRO A 33 21.50 41.79 -20.89
CA PRO A 33 20.40 41.68 -19.92
C PRO A 33 19.73 43.03 -19.67
N GLY A 34 18.40 43.08 -19.78
CA GLY A 34 17.59 44.20 -19.29
C GLY A 34 17.39 44.10 -17.77
N ALA A 35 17.60 45.20 -17.05
CA ALA A 35 17.76 45.22 -15.59
C ALA A 35 16.53 44.84 -14.75
N ASP A 36 15.33 44.76 -15.34
CA ASP A 36 14.07 44.58 -14.60
C ASP A 36 13.29 43.29 -14.94
N ALA A 37 13.83 42.40 -15.79
CA ALA A 37 13.16 41.14 -16.12
C ALA A 37 13.45 40.05 -15.07
N PRO A 38 12.44 39.24 -14.68
CA PRO A 38 12.68 38.08 -13.80
C PRO A 38 13.67 37.11 -14.44
N ASP A 39 14.66 36.64 -13.66
CA ASP A 39 15.68 35.71 -14.13
C ASP A 39 15.03 34.42 -14.70
N PRO A 40 15.11 34.17 -16.01
CA PRO A 40 14.50 33.01 -16.64
C PRO A 40 15.13 31.69 -16.17
N GLY A 41 16.41 31.70 -15.78
CA GLY A 41 17.10 30.53 -15.23
C GLY A 41 16.54 30.13 -13.87
N LEU A 42 16.29 31.09 -12.99
CA LEU A 42 15.64 30.85 -11.70
C LEU A 42 14.20 30.34 -11.86
N THR A 43 13.45 30.91 -12.81
CA THR A 43 12.07 30.48 -13.11
C THR A 43 12.05 29.04 -13.60
N PHE A 44 12.94 28.68 -14.53
CA PHE A 44 13.13 27.31 -14.99
C PHE A 44 13.48 26.35 -13.84
N ALA A 45 14.47 26.71 -13.01
CA ALA A 45 14.89 25.86 -11.91
C ALA A 45 13.74 25.58 -10.91
N ARG A 46 12.91 26.59 -10.63
CA ARG A 46 11.71 26.44 -9.77
C ARG A 46 10.66 25.54 -10.41
N ALA A 47 10.35 25.75 -11.68
CA ALA A 47 9.39 24.92 -12.42
C ALA A 47 9.85 23.46 -12.50
N ALA A 48 11.11 23.22 -12.89
CA ALA A 48 11.69 21.89 -12.94
C ALA A 48 11.69 21.19 -11.57
N ARG A 49 11.95 21.92 -10.47
CA ARG A 49 11.85 21.37 -9.12
C ARG A 49 10.41 20.97 -8.78
N ALA A 50 9.43 21.83 -9.07
CA ALA A 50 8.02 21.53 -8.82
C ALA A 50 7.53 20.30 -9.62
N VAL A 51 7.94 20.18 -10.89
CA VAL A 51 7.66 19.02 -11.74
C VAL A 51 8.25 17.74 -11.14
N ARG A 52 9.53 17.74 -10.75
CA ARG A 52 10.17 16.57 -10.12
C ARG A 52 9.45 16.15 -8.83
N LEU A 53 9.06 17.10 -7.99
CA LEU A 53 8.31 16.82 -6.76
C LEU A 53 6.93 16.21 -7.07
N THR A 54 6.24 16.70 -8.09
CA THR A 54 4.93 16.19 -8.52
C THR A 54 5.05 14.75 -9.04
N ILE A 55 6.04 14.46 -9.89
CA ILE A 55 6.31 13.11 -10.39
C ILE A 55 6.65 12.14 -9.25
N ALA A 56 7.48 12.57 -8.29
CA ALA A 56 7.81 11.77 -7.13
C ALA A 56 6.57 11.44 -6.28
N LEU A 57 5.67 12.42 -6.11
CA LEU A 57 4.40 12.21 -5.41
C LEU A 57 3.48 11.24 -6.17
N GLN A 58 3.35 11.39 -7.50
CA GLN A 58 2.57 10.47 -8.33
C GLN A 58 3.08 9.03 -8.23
N SER A 59 4.40 8.84 -8.28
CA SER A 59 5.03 7.52 -8.14
C SER A 59 4.80 6.90 -6.77
N ARG A 60 4.82 7.72 -5.71
CA ARG A 60 4.51 7.27 -4.35
C ARG A 60 3.05 6.86 -4.21
N LEU A 61 2.11 7.69 -4.68
CA LEU A 61 0.68 7.39 -4.63
C LEU A 61 0.33 6.11 -5.41
N ALA A 62 0.93 5.92 -6.59
CA ALA A 62 0.73 4.69 -7.35
C ALA A 62 1.19 3.45 -6.56
N LYS A 63 2.37 3.51 -5.92
CA LYS A 63 2.88 2.43 -5.06
C LYS A 63 1.97 2.18 -3.86
N ASP A 64 1.52 3.25 -3.20
CA ASP A 64 0.67 3.14 -2.01
C ASP A 64 -0.69 2.50 -2.36
N LEU A 65 -1.28 2.84 -3.52
CA LEU A 65 -2.52 2.21 -4.01
C LEU A 65 -2.34 0.73 -4.34
N THR A 66 -1.25 0.35 -5.01
CA THR A 66 -0.93 -1.05 -5.27
C THR A 66 -0.73 -1.83 -3.97
N ALA A 67 0.02 -1.27 -3.03
CA ALA A 67 0.26 -1.89 -1.72
C ALA A 67 -1.04 -2.07 -0.91
N LEU A 68 -1.96 -1.09 -0.98
CA LEU A 68 -3.29 -1.20 -0.37
C LEU A 68 -4.09 -2.35 -1.00
N GLY A 69 -4.14 -2.42 -2.34
CA GLY A 69 -4.84 -3.51 -3.04
C GLY A 69 -4.27 -4.89 -2.71
N GLU A 70 -2.95 -5.03 -2.62
CA GLU A 70 -2.32 -6.28 -2.18
C GLU A 70 -2.65 -6.62 -0.72
N ALA A 71 -2.68 -5.63 0.17
CA ALA A 71 -3.03 -5.83 1.57
C ALA A 71 -4.50 -6.27 1.73
N GLU A 72 -5.42 -5.65 0.98
CA GLU A 72 -6.84 -6.04 0.94
C GLU A 72 -7.02 -7.46 0.38
N ALA A 73 -6.33 -7.79 -0.71
CA ALA A 73 -6.38 -9.14 -1.28
C ALA A 73 -5.85 -10.19 -0.28
N ARG A 74 -4.74 -9.92 0.40
CA ARG A 74 -4.19 -10.81 1.45
C ARG A 74 -5.14 -10.94 2.64
N ALA A 75 -5.77 -9.85 3.07
CA ALA A 75 -6.75 -9.87 4.16
C ALA A 75 -7.97 -10.71 3.77
N ARG A 76 -8.47 -10.54 2.54
CA ARG A 76 -9.58 -11.32 1.99
C ARG A 76 -9.25 -12.82 1.91
N ALA A 77 -8.09 -13.17 1.37
CA ALA A 77 -7.65 -14.56 1.29
C ALA A 77 -7.49 -15.20 2.69
N LYS A 78 -6.98 -14.44 3.66
CA LYS A 78 -6.87 -14.89 5.05
C LYS A 78 -8.23 -15.15 5.69
N GLU A 79 -9.21 -14.28 5.46
CA GLU A 79 -10.57 -14.49 5.98
C GLU A 79 -11.27 -15.65 5.27
N ALA A 80 -11.09 -15.79 3.96
CA ALA A 80 -11.61 -16.93 3.20
C ALA A 80 -11.04 -18.25 3.74
N ALA A 81 -9.73 -18.34 3.98
CA ALA A 81 -9.09 -19.50 4.60
C ALA A 81 -9.69 -19.83 5.98
N ARG A 82 -9.79 -18.84 6.88
CA ARG A 82 -10.42 -19.03 8.20
C ARG A 82 -11.86 -19.50 8.09
N ARG A 83 -12.60 -18.98 7.12
CA ARG A 83 -13.99 -19.37 6.88
C ARG A 83 -14.09 -20.79 6.35
N ARG A 84 -13.20 -21.22 5.44
CA ARG A 84 -13.07 -22.62 5.01
C ARG A 84 -12.83 -23.54 6.19
N ASP A 85 -11.89 -23.20 7.08
CA ASP A 85 -11.61 -24.00 8.29
C ASP A 85 -12.87 -24.18 9.14
N ARG A 86 -13.63 -23.10 9.36
CA ARG A 86 -14.90 -23.15 10.13
C ARG A 86 -15.96 -24.02 9.45
N ILE A 87 -16.07 -23.94 8.12
CA ILE A 87 -17.01 -24.76 7.34
C ILE A 87 -16.60 -26.23 7.42
N HIS A 88 -15.32 -26.52 7.21
CA HIS A 88 -14.75 -27.86 7.26
C HIS A 88 -14.98 -28.53 8.61
N LEU A 89 -14.70 -27.85 9.73
CA LEU A 89 -14.97 -28.35 11.08
C LEU A 89 -16.45 -28.68 11.33
N ARG A 90 -17.38 -27.95 10.70
CA ARG A 90 -18.82 -28.28 10.80
C ARG A 90 -19.15 -29.53 10.01
N ILE A 91 -18.59 -29.67 8.81
CA ILE A 91 -18.81 -30.85 7.96
C ILE A 91 -18.21 -32.10 8.62
N GLU A 92 -17.00 -32.00 9.18
CA GLU A 92 -16.35 -33.08 9.91
C GLU A 92 -17.24 -33.61 11.04
N ARG A 93 -17.80 -32.72 11.88
CA ARG A 93 -18.72 -33.13 12.96
C ARG A 93 -19.98 -33.82 12.43
N VAL A 94 -20.52 -33.37 11.29
CA VAL A 94 -21.68 -34.02 10.65
C VAL A 94 -21.28 -35.41 10.15
N ALA A 95 -20.13 -35.53 9.50
CA ALA A 95 -19.62 -36.80 9.00
C ALA A 95 -19.42 -37.82 10.14
N GLU A 96 -18.78 -37.42 11.25
CA GLU A 96 -18.61 -38.27 12.44
C GLU A 96 -19.94 -38.75 13.03
N THR A 97 -20.99 -37.93 12.95
CA THR A 97 -22.31 -38.25 13.49
C THR A 97 -23.07 -39.23 12.59
N GLU A 98 -23.03 -39.03 11.27
CA GLU A 98 -23.77 -39.87 10.31
C GLU A 98 -23.02 -41.15 9.91
N ARG A 99 -21.68 -41.12 9.97
CA ARG A 99 -20.76 -42.20 9.60
C ARG A 99 -19.79 -42.42 10.76
N PRO A 100 -20.16 -43.27 11.74
CA PRO A 100 -19.31 -43.53 12.91
C PRO A 100 -18.06 -44.36 12.59
N GLU A 101 -17.91 -44.86 11.36
CA GLU A 101 -16.69 -45.52 10.91
C GLU A 101 -15.61 -44.46 10.62
N GLU A 102 -14.52 -44.50 11.38
CA GLU A 102 -13.43 -43.51 11.35
C GLU A 102 -12.87 -43.29 9.93
N ASP A 103 -12.60 -44.37 9.20
CA ASP A 103 -12.07 -44.33 7.82
C ASP A 103 -13.07 -43.69 6.82
N GLU A 104 -14.38 -43.80 7.07
CA GLU A 104 -15.40 -43.17 6.22
C GLU A 104 -15.52 -41.68 6.54
N ALA A 105 -15.51 -41.32 7.83
CA ALA A 105 -15.51 -39.92 8.28
C ALA A 105 -14.26 -39.16 7.79
N GLU A 106 -13.07 -39.77 7.88
CA GLU A 106 -11.82 -39.17 7.38
C GLU A 106 -11.86 -38.95 5.87
N ARG A 107 -12.38 -39.93 5.11
CA ARG A 107 -12.54 -39.80 3.65
C ARG A 107 -13.49 -38.66 3.30
N LEU A 108 -14.63 -38.57 3.96
CA LEU A 108 -15.59 -37.48 3.76
C LEU A 108 -15.01 -36.11 4.14
N SER A 109 -14.22 -36.05 5.22
CA SER A 109 -13.52 -34.84 5.65
C SER A 109 -12.49 -34.38 4.60
N SER A 110 -11.73 -35.30 4.02
CA SER A 110 -10.81 -35.02 2.91
C SER A 110 -11.53 -34.52 1.66
N ASP A 111 -12.61 -35.20 1.26
CA ASP A 111 -13.44 -34.86 0.11
C ASP A 111 -14.13 -33.48 0.27
N ALA A 112 -14.50 -33.11 1.49
CA ALA A 112 -15.04 -31.80 1.84
C ALA A 112 -13.97 -30.71 1.70
N TRP A 113 -12.76 -30.99 2.18
CA TRP A 113 -11.64 -30.04 2.09
C TRP A 113 -11.23 -29.76 0.64
N GLU A 114 -11.14 -30.80 -0.19
CA GLU A 114 -10.85 -30.65 -1.63
C GLU A 114 -11.83 -29.68 -2.28
N ARG A 115 -13.14 -29.92 -2.12
CA ARG A 115 -14.21 -29.04 -2.65
C ARG A 115 -14.09 -27.61 -2.13
N LEU A 116 -13.83 -27.41 -0.84
CA LEU A 116 -13.66 -26.08 -0.25
C LEU A 116 -12.44 -25.34 -0.83
N THR A 117 -11.36 -26.06 -1.15
CA THR A 117 -10.16 -25.47 -1.75
C THR A 117 -10.31 -25.16 -3.24
N GLU A 118 -11.16 -25.89 -3.96
CA GLU A 118 -11.49 -25.60 -5.36
C GLU A 118 -12.40 -24.38 -5.53
N MET A 119 -13.13 -24.00 -4.48
CA MET A 119 -14.02 -22.84 -4.50
C MET A 119 -13.27 -21.50 -4.43
N ASP A 120 -13.78 -20.54 -5.20
CA ASP A 120 -13.31 -19.16 -5.18
C ASP A 120 -13.54 -18.50 -3.81
N ASP A 121 -12.59 -17.66 -3.39
CA ASP A 121 -12.68 -16.89 -2.14
C ASP A 121 -13.95 -16.00 -2.10
N ALA A 122 -14.44 -15.56 -3.26
CA ALA A 122 -15.68 -14.78 -3.34
C ALA A 122 -16.88 -15.61 -2.90
N ASP A 123 -17.06 -16.81 -3.45
CA ASP A 123 -18.17 -17.69 -3.11
C ASP A 123 -18.12 -18.11 -1.64
N ILE A 124 -16.93 -18.38 -1.11
CA ILE A 124 -16.74 -18.72 0.31
C ILE A 124 -17.21 -17.59 1.23
N LEU A 125 -16.91 -16.34 0.88
CA LEU A 125 -17.20 -15.17 1.71
C LEU A 125 -18.63 -14.64 1.55
N ASP A 126 -19.19 -14.71 0.34
CA ASP A 126 -20.45 -14.07 0.00
C ASP A 126 -21.67 -14.94 0.36
N LEU A 127 -21.51 -16.27 0.43
CA LEU A 127 -22.58 -17.19 0.84
C LEU A 127 -22.67 -17.34 2.37
N PRO A 128 -23.89 -17.45 2.94
CA PRO A 128 -24.09 -17.84 4.32
C PRO A 128 -23.40 -19.16 4.64
N MET A 129 -22.82 -19.26 5.85
CA MET A 129 -22.07 -20.46 6.25
C MET A 129 -22.95 -21.72 6.25
N ASP A 130 -24.20 -21.60 6.70
CA ASP A 130 -25.11 -22.74 6.79
C ASP A 130 -25.51 -23.28 5.42
N GLU A 131 -25.71 -22.38 4.45
CA GLU A 131 -26.00 -22.75 3.05
C GLU A 131 -24.79 -23.46 2.42
N MET A 132 -23.57 -22.99 2.71
CA MET A 132 -22.33 -23.60 2.25
C MET A 132 -22.18 -25.03 2.78
N VAL A 133 -22.33 -25.20 4.09
CA VAL A 133 -22.23 -26.51 4.74
C VAL A 133 -23.35 -27.43 4.20
N ALA A 134 -24.59 -26.94 4.07
CA ALA A 134 -25.73 -27.70 3.54
C ALA A 134 -25.46 -28.22 2.12
N ARG A 135 -24.92 -27.36 1.26
CA ARG A 135 -24.56 -27.72 -0.11
C ARG A 135 -23.48 -28.81 -0.13
N ILE A 136 -22.38 -28.62 0.60
CA ILE A 136 -21.27 -29.58 0.59
C ILE A 136 -21.69 -30.92 1.21
N CYS A 137 -22.46 -30.90 2.30
CA CYS A 137 -23.01 -32.13 2.88
C CYS A 137 -23.91 -32.87 1.88
N ALA A 138 -24.78 -32.16 1.15
CA ALA A 138 -25.62 -32.77 0.12
C ALA A 138 -24.78 -33.40 -1.01
N ASP A 139 -23.70 -32.73 -1.45
CA ASP A 139 -22.79 -33.24 -2.47
C ASP A 139 -22.02 -34.49 -2.03
N LEU A 140 -21.80 -34.65 -0.72
CA LEU A 140 -21.18 -35.82 -0.10
C LEU A 140 -22.19 -36.93 0.24
N GLY A 141 -23.49 -36.70 0.01
CA GLY A 141 -24.55 -37.66 0.35
C GLY A 141 -24.87 -37.75 1.85
N LEU A 142 -24.53 -36.71 2.61
CA LEU A 142 -24.90 -36.54 4.02
C LEU A 142 -26.29 -35.88 4.12
N SER A 143 -27.09 -36.24 5.12
CA SER A 143 -28.43 -35.63 5.28
C SER A 143 -28.28 -34.17 5.76
N PRO A 144 -28.94 -33.18 5.13
CA PRO A 144 -28.89 -31.79 5.57
C PRO A 144 -29.68 -31.50 6.87
N ASP A 145 -30.33 -32.51 7.47
CA ASP A 145 -31.16 -32.36 8.67
C ASP A 145 -30.39 -31.83 9.90
N TRP A 146 -29.05 -31.85 9.88
CA TRP A 146 -28.22 -31.20 10.89
C TRP A 146 -28.39 -29.67 10.93
N ALA A 147 -28.82 -29.03 9.82
CA ALA A 147 -29.08 -27.59 9.77
C ALA A 147 -30.28 -27.18 10.64
N ALA A 148 -31.24 -28.09 10.83
CA ALA A 148 -32.38 -27.88 11.74
C ALA A 148 -31.97 -27.97 13.21
N SER A 149 -30.88 -28.68 13.51
CA SER A 149 -30.28 -28.80 14.84
C SER A 149 -29.24 -27.71 15.07
N ALA A 150 -29.56 -26.47 14.66
CA ALA A 150 -28.70 -25.30 14.74
C ALA A 150 -28.00 -25.24 16.11
N PHE A 151 -26.77 -25.73 16.16
CA PHE A 151 -25.92 -25.53 17.32
C PHE A 151 -25.70 -24.02 17.40
N PRO A 152 -26.04 -23.35 18.51
CA PRO A 152 -25.63 -21.98 18.71
C PRO A 152 -24.12 -22.00 18.94
N LEU A 153 -23.34 -22.11 17.86
CA LEU A 153 -21.97 -21.65 17.91
C LEU A 153 -22.08 -20.15 18.07
N GLN A 154 -21.84 -19.71 19.31
CA GLN A 154 -21.42 -18.35 19.55
C GLN A 154 -20.33 -18.07 18.51
N ASP A 155 -20.62 -17.19 17.56
CA ASP A 155 -19.60 -16.40 16.90
C ASP A 155 -18.90 -15.69 18.06
N HIS A 156 -17.90 -16.35 18.66
CA HIS A 156 -16.96 -15.65 19.50
C HIS A 156 -16.33 -14.67 18.52
N PRO A 157 -16.61 -13.36 18.65
CA PRO A 157 -15.94 -12.38 17.82
C PRO A 157 -14.47 -12.69 17.99
N ALA A 158 -13.79 -12.95 16.87
CA ALA A 158 -12.39 -13.32 16.83
C ALA A 158 -11.67 -12.54 17.91
N GLU A 159 -11.21 -13.25 18.96
CA GLU A 159 -10.50 -12.66 20.09
C GLU A 159 -9.57 -11.60 19.50
N GLU A 160 -9.87 -10.33 19.83
CA GLU A 160 -8.95 -9.24 19.61
C GLU A 160 -7.64 -9.73 20.20
N GLY A 161 -6.67 -10.03 19.33
CA GLY A 161 -5.36 -10.51 19.77
C GLY A 161 -4.87 -9.62 20.91
N PRO A 162 -4.19 -10.20 21.91
CA PRO A 162 -3.93 -9.55 23.19
C PRO A 162 -3.58 -8.09 22.98
N ALA A 163 -4.43 -7.21 23.51
CA ALA A 163 -4.26 -5.77 23.45
C ALA A 163 -2.80 -5.46 23.72
N LEU A 164 -2.07 -5.02 22.68
CA LEU A 164 -0.69 -4.61 22.84
C LEU A 164 -0.68 -3.59 23.99
N PRO A 165 0.04 -3.86 25.10
CA PRO A 165 0.10 -2.90 26.18
C PRO A 165 0.85 -1.67 25.66
N GLY A 166 0.12 -0.57 25.49
CA GLY A 166 0.73 0.77 25.47
C GLY A 166 1.04 1.37 24.10
N LEU A 167 0.03 1.58 23.26
CA LEU A 167 -0.03 2.84 22.52
C LEU A 167 -0.87 3.81 23.34
N ALA A 168 -0.22 4.45 24.31
CA ALA A 168 -0.79 5.61 24.96
C ALA A 168 -1.25 6.62 23.89
N PRO A 169 -2.37 7.34 24.10
CA PRO A 169 -2.76 8.42 23.20
C PRO A 169 -1.57 9.35 23.03
N VAL A 170 -1.11 9.53 21.79
CA VAL A 170 -0.09 10.52 21.48
C VAL A 170 -0.63 11.85 22.01
N PRO A 171 0.00 12.46 23.04
CA PRO A 171 -0.49 13.72 23.55
C PRO A 171 -0.52 14.73 22.40
N PRO A 172 -1.46 15.69 22.41
CA PRO A 172 -1.43 16.79 21.45
C PRO A 172 -0.01 17.36 21.49
N ARG A 173 0.62 17.46 20.32
CA ARG A 173 1.98 18.00 20.18
C ARG A 173 1.99 19.40 20.77
N GLY A 174 2.33 19.49 22.05
CA GLY A 174 2.63 20.75 22.71
C GLY A 174 3.74 21.40 21.91
N ASP A 175 3.57 22.70 21.65
CA ASP A 175 4.51 23.55 20.96
C ASP A 175 5.92 23.32 21.51
N LEU A 176 6.71 22.52 20.78
CA LEU A 176 8.13 22.44 21.05
C LEU A 176 8.67 23.85 20.79
N PRO A 177 9.44 24.42 21.75
CA PRO A 177 10.06 25.71 21.54
C PRO A 177 10.90 25.62 20.26
N ARG A 178 10.53 26.48 19.31
CA ARG A 178 11.26 26.67 18.05
C ARG A 178 12.74 26.80 18.40
N PRO A 179 13.64 25.97 17.84
CA PRO A 179 15.06 26.12 18.10
C PRO A 179 15.47 27.55 17.74
N PRO A 180 16.29 28.21 18.58
CA PRO A 180 16.81 29.53 18.23
C PRO A 180 17.51 29.40 16.88
N ALA A 181 17.29 30.39 16.02
CA ALA A 181 17.89 30.47 14.70
C ALA A 181 19.41 30.36 14.86
N SER A 182 19.93 29.14 14.72
CA SER A 182 21.36 28.90 14.69
C SER A 182 21.90 29.71 13.53
N ALA A 183 22.78 30.64 13.89
CA ALA A 183 23.48 31.53 13.00
C ALA A 183 23.97 30.73 11.80
N ARG A 184 23.43 31.06 10.62
CA ARG A 184 24.08 30.77 9.36
C ARG A 184 25.50 31.33 9.48
N ALA A 185 26.48 30.45 9.66
CA ALA A 185 27.86 30.80 9.45
C ALA A 185 27.98 31.39 8.03
N PRO A 186 28.63 32.54 7.85
CA PRO A 186 28.93 33.04 6.52
C PRO A 186 29.79 32.00 5.78
N PRO A 187 29.62 31.85 4.45
CA PRO A 187 30.48 30.98 3.67
C PRO A 187 31.94 31.44 3.84
N PRO A 188 32.91 30.51 3.90
CA PRO A 188 34.32 30.88 3.93
C PRO A 188 34.66 31.65 2.65
N ASP A 189 35.28 32.82 2.85
CA ASP A 189 35.88 33.62 1.77
C ASP A 189 36.79 32.72 0.94
N LEU A 190 36.48 32.62 -0.34
CA LEU A 190 37.37 32.09 -1.37
C LEU A 190 38.51 33.10 -1.55
N ALA A 191 39.49 33.02 -0.65
CA ALA A 191 40.78 33.64 -0.86
C ALA A 191 41.46 32.96 -2.05
N ALA A 192 41.51 33.70 -3.15
CA ALA A 192 42.49 33.52 -4.20
C ALA A 192 43.91 33.64 -3.63
N ASP A 193 44.74 32.65 -3.91
CA ASP A 193 46.22 32.63 -3.97
C ASP A 193 46.66 31.18 -3.68
N GLY A 194 47.48 30.48 -4.45
CA GLY A 194 48.29 30.81 -5.61
C GLY A 194 49.17 29.59 -5.88
N GLY A 195 49.75 29.51 -7.09
CA GLY A 195 50.98 28.75 -7.32
C GLY A 195 50.83 27.26 -7.65
N ILE A 196 50.40 26.93 -8.87
CA ILE A 196 50.88 25.69 -9.51
C ILE A 196 52.24 26.01 -10.13
N SER A 197 53.29 25.76 -9.35
CA SER A 197 54.68 25.81 -9.82
C SER A 197 54.93 24.62 -10.74
N CYS A 198 54.87 24.87 -12.04
CA CYS A 198 55.61 24.08 -13.01
C CYS A 198 57.09 24.18 -12.67
N LEU A 199 57.75 23.06 -12.35
CA LEU A 199 59.09 22.71 -12.84
C LEU A 199 59.62 21.43 -12.19
N GLN A 200 60.32 20.63 -13.02
CA GLN A 200 61.34 19.63 -12.71
C GLN A 200 60.87 18.23 -12.29
N ASN A 201 60.89 17.30 -13.25
CA ASN A 201 61.96 16.30 -13.37
C ASN A 201 61.60 15.24 -14.41
N LEU A 202 62.42 15.09 -15.46
CA LEU A 202 63.00 13.81 -15.86
C LEU A 202 63.99 14.04 -17.01
N ALA A 203 65.25 13.73 -16.68
CA ALA A 203 66.32 13.42 -17.61
C ALA A 203 66.12 12.00 -18.18
#